data_AF-F8DAA0-F1
#
_entry.id   AF-F8DAA0-F1
#
_cell.length_a   1.000
_cell.length_b   1.000
_cell.length_c   1.000
_cell.angle_alpha   90.00
_cell.angle_beta   90.00
_cell.angle_gamma   90.00
#
_symmetry.space_group_name_H-M   'P 1'
#
loop_
_entity.id
_entity.type
_entity.pdbx_description
1 polymer ?
#
loop_
_entity_poly.entity_id
_entity_poly.type
_entity_poly.pdbx_seq_one_letter_code
_entity_poly.pdbx_strand_id
1 'polypeptide(L)'
;MGTRVHLDDWDAVREQLRRFGESGDVTADGERIRVEFGSAHVDVSRTGRVSTGMPLHDFEQDEPVDLVVDHESGSLTVEGDDVSYTFRRPGG
;
A
#
# COMPACT_ATOMS: atom_id res chain seq x y z
N MET A 1 14.66 2.62 5.68
CA MET A 1 13.99 3.37 6.77
C MET A 1 12.59 3.73 6.28
N GLY A 2 11.54 3.21 6.91
CA GLY A 2 10.17 3.37 6.42
C GLY A 2 9.58 4.74 6.73
N THR A 3 8.85 5.31 5.77
CA THR A 3 8.06 6.53 5.94
C THR A 3 6.65 6.14 6.38
N ARG A 4 6.21 6.61 7.55
CA ARG A 4 4.83 6.46 8.02
C ARG A 4 3.96 7.57 7.43
N VAL A 5 2.82 7.20 6.83
CA VAL A 5 1.80 8.12 6.35
C VAL A 5 0.43 7.69 6.87
N HIS A 6 -0.35 8.67 7.30
CA HIS A 6 -1.71 8.47 7.78
C HIS A 6 -2.69 8.55 6.60
N LEU A 7 -3.72 7.70 6.58
CA LEU A 7 -4.73 7.68 5.52
C LEU A 7 -5.49 9.02 5.36
N ASP A 8 -5.58 9.81 6.43
CA ASP A 8 -6.16 11.17 6.41
C ASP A 8 -5.34 12.15 5.55
N ASP A 9 -4.02 11.94 5.47
CA ASP A 9 -3.11 12.68 4.59
C ASP A 9 -3.04 12.00 3.21
N TRP A 10 -4.16 12.09 2.48
CA TRP A 10 -4.31 11.40 1.20
C TRP A 10 -3.24 11.80 0.18
N ASP A 11 -2.84 13.08 0.11
CA ASP A 11 -1.80 13.52 -0.82
C ASP A 11 -0.44 12.87 -0.49
N ALA A 12 -0.07 12.76 0.79
CA ALA A 12 1.12 12.03 1.20
C ALA A 12 1.04 10.54 0.86
N VAL A 13 -0.11 9.89 1.11
CA VAL A 13 -0.36 8.49 0.70
C VAL A 13 -0.18 8.33 -0.80
N ARG A 14 -0.71 9.25 -1.61
CA ARG A 14 -0.57 9.19 -3.07
C ARG A 14 0.87 9.30 -3.51
N GLU A 15 1.62 10.22 -2.95
CA GLU A 15 3.03 10.40 -3.29
C GLU A 15 3.85 9.16 -2.92
N GLN A 16 3.68 8.64 -1.70
CA GLN A 16 4.42 7.48 -1.24
C GLN A 16 4.06 6.21 -2.02
N LEU A 17 2.79 5.94 -2.30
CA LEU A 17 2.38 4.76 -3.06
C LEU A 17 2.80 4.83 -4.53
N ARG A 18 2.78 6.03 -5.14
CA ARG A 18 3.33 6.24 -6.49
C ARG A 18 4.82 5.90 -6.55
N ARG A 19 5.57 6.39 -5.57
CA ARG A 19 7.01 6.10 -5.45
C ARG A 19 7.27 4.61 -5.17
N PHE A 20 6.48 4.01 -4.29
CA PHE A 20 6.56 2.57 -3.99
C PHE A 20 6.26 1.72 -5.21
N GLY A 21 5.35 2.18 -6.05
CA GLY A 21 4.97 1.54 -7.29
C GLY A 21 5.84 1.87 -8.50
N GLU A 22 6.92 2.67 -8.39
CA GLU A 22 7.80 2.98 -9.55
C GLU A 22 8.36 1.73 -10.23
N SER A 23 8.46 0.61 -9.51
CA SER A 23 8.90 -0.68 -10.04
C SER A 23 7.78 -1.53 -10.66
N GLY A 24 6.54 -1.02 -10.72
CA GLY A 24 5.37 -1.70 -11.25
C GLY A 24 4.42 -0.74 -11.98
N ASP A 25 3.18 -1.18 -12.19
CA ASP A 25 2.14 -0.39 -12.84
C ASP A 25 1.28 0.33 -11.81
N VAL A 26 1.32 1.67 -11.81
CA VAL A 26 0.56 2.50 -10.87
C VAL A 26 -0.64 3.13 -11.56
N THR A 27 -1.82 2.84 -11.05
CA THR A 27 -3.08 3.49 -11.41
C THR A 27 -3.56 4.30 -10.21
N ALA A 28 -3.74 5.61 -10.37
CA ALA A 28 -4.15 6.49 -9.29
C ALA A 28 -5.32 7.36 -9.72
N ASP A 29 -6.51 7.00 -9.26
CA ASP A 29 -7.72 7.80 -9.35
C ASP A 29 -7.79 8.80 -8.19
N GLY A 30 -8.74 9.74 -8.21
CA GLY A 30 -8.89 10.73 -7.13
C GLY A 30 -9.17 10.10 -5.76
N GLU A 31 -9.76 8.90 -5.76
CA GLU A 31 -10.31 8.23 -4.58
C GLU A 31 -9.62 6.89 -4.27
N ARG A 32 -8.79 6.39 -5.19
CA ARG A 32 -8.17 5.06 -5.07
C ARG A 32 -6.80 5.04 -5.75
N ILE A 33 -5.88 4.28 -5.19
CA ILE A 33 -4.59 3.96 -5.82
C ILE A 33 -4.43 2.46 -5.85
N ARG A 34 -4.10 1.96 -7.03
CA ARG A 34 -3.73 0.57 -7.27
C ARG A 34 -2.33 0.52 -7.84
N VAL A 35 -1.53 -0.38 -7.29
CA VAL A 35 -0.18 -0.69 -7.75
C VAL A 35 -0.12 -2.18 -8.07
N GLU A 36 0.32 -2.52 -9.27
CA GLU A 36 0.44 -3.90 -9.74
C GLU A 36 1.91 -4.27 -9.93
N PHE A 37 2.32 -5.36 -9.30
CA PHE A 37 3.67 -5.94 -9.36
C PHE A 37 3.57 -7.35 -9.97
N GLY A 38 3.23 -7.42 -11.25
CA GLY A 38 3.06 -8.69 -11.96
C GLY A 38 1.89 -9.51 -11.39
N SER A 39 2.19 -10.47 -10.51
CA SER A 39 1.17 -11.31 -9.85
C SER A 39 0.69 -10.75 -8.51
N ALA A 40 1.37 -9.74 -7.97
CA ALA A 40 1.00 -9.11 -6.70
C ALA A 40 0.36 -7.74 -6.93
N HIS A 41 -0.49 -7.29 -6.01
CA HIS A 41 -1.11 -5.98 -6.08
C HIS A 41 -1.23 -5.32 -4.69
N VAL A 42 -1.28 -4.00 -4.70
CA VAL A 42 -1.58 -3.14 -3.57
C VAL A 42 -2.68 -2.20 -4.00
N ASP A 43 -3.72 -2.09 -3.20
CA ASP A 43 -4.89 -1.28 -3.45
C ASP A 43 -5.24 -0.50 -2.19
N VAL A 44 -5.35 0.80 -2.33
CA VAL A 44 -5.67 1.70 -1.22
C VAL A 44 -6.75 2.67 -1.66
N SER A 45 -7.84 2.72 -0.91
CA SER A 45 -8.93 3.66 -1.06
C SER A 45 -8.79 4.80 -0.06
N ARG A 46 -9.18 6.00 -0.46
CA ARG A 46 -9.29 7.16 0.43
C ARG A 46 -10.28 6.94 1.58
N THR A 47 -11.23 6.02 1.43
CA THR A 47 -12.21 5.66 2.47
C THR A 47 -11.63 4.78 3.58
N GLY A 48 -10.35 4.38 3.49
CA GLY A 48 -9.68 3.54 4.47
C GLY A 48 -9.49 2.09 4.04
N ARG A 49 -10.11 1.66 2.94
CA ARG A 49 -9.96 0.29 2.46
C ARG A 49 -8.55 0.05 1.92
N VAL A 50 -7.84 -0.93 2.47
CA VAL A 50 -6.55 -1.41 1.98
C VAL A 50 -6.69 -2.87 1.60
N SER A 51 -6.39 -3.21 0.35
CA SER A 51 -6.36 -4.58 -0.14
C SER A 51 -5.01 -4.83 -0.78
N THR A 52 -4.26 -5.80 -0.26
CA THR A 52 -2.94 -6.17 -0.81
C THR A 52 -2.89 -7.66 -0.94
N GLY A 53 -2.28 -8.17 -2.01
CA GLY A 53 -2.26 -9.61 -2.15
C GLY A 53 -1.36 -10.13 -3.26
N MET A 54 -1.06 -11.41 -3.12
CA MET A 54 -0.44 -12.28 -4.10
C MET A 54 -1.44 -13.36 -4.51
N PRO A 55 -1.19 -14.13 -5.58
CA PRO A 55 -2.03 -15.28 -5.88
C PRO A 55 -2.03 -16.22 -4.67
N LEU A 56 -3.23 -16.60 -4.21
CA LEU A 56 -3.49 -17.44 -3.02
C LEU A 56 -3.33 -16.76 -1.64
N HIS A 57 -2.95 -15.49 -1.58
CA HIS A 57 -2.86 -14.73 -0.33
C HIS A 57 -3.33 -13.29 -0.54
N ASP A 58 -4.59 -13.01 -0.25
CA ASP A 58 -5.11 -11.66 -0.11
C ASP A 58 -5.17 -11.24 1.36
N PHE A 59 -4.88 -9.97 1.59
CA PHE A 59 -5.12 -9.25 2.82
C PHE A 59 -6.03 -8.08 2.50
N GLU A 60 -7.10 -7.93 3.26
CA GLU A 60 -8.05 -6.86 3.11
C GLU A 60 -8.40 -6.29 4.48
N GLN A 61 -8.38 -4.97 4.58
CA GLN A 61 -8.77 -4.20 5.75
C GLN A 61 -9.68 -3.06 5.28
N ASP A 62 -10.87 -2.94 5.88
CA ASP A 62 -11.86 -1.91 5.53
C ASP A 62 -11.90 -0.73 6.52
N GLU A 63 -10.89 -0.62 7.38
CA GLU A 63 -10.78 0.42 8.40
C GLU A 63 -9.59 1.35 8.12
N PRO A 64 -9.66 2.64 8.51
CA PRO A 64 -8.55 3.55 8.37
C PRO A 64 -7.33 3.07 9.15
N VAL A 65 -6.20 2.99 8.48
CA VAL A 65 -4.93 2.44 8.97
C VAL A 65 -3.77 3.35 8.62
N ASP A 66 -2.66 3.18 9.32
CA ASP A 66 -1.39 3.77 8.95
C ASP A 66 -0.69 2.91 7.89
N LEU A 67 -0.01 3.58 6.97
CA LEU A 67 0.86 2.92 6.00
C LEU A 67 2.31 3.29 6.28
N VAL A 68 3.16 2.29 6.45
CA VAL A 68 4.62 2.46 6.55
C VAL A 68 5.27 1.92 5.30
N VAL A 69 5.82 2.83 4.50
CA VAL A 69 6.39 2.53 3.19
C VAL A 69 7.92 2.56 3.30
N ASP A 70 8.56 1.41 3.14
CA ASP A 70 10.02 1.30 3.05
C ASP A 70 10.43 1.02 1.60
N HIS A 71 10.88 2.09 0.93
CA HIS A 71 11.29 2.05 -0.48
C HIS A 71 12.58 1.29 -0.71
N GLU A 72 13.46 1.25 0.29
CA GLU A 72 14.76 0.57 0.21
C GLU A 72 14.59 -0.96 0.26
N SER A 73 13.70 -1.42 1.13
CA SER A 73 13.40 -2.84 1.35
C SER A 73 12.26 -3.36 0.46
N GLY A 74 11.58 -2.46 -0.27
CA GLY A 74 10.42 -2.80 -1.09
C GLY A 74 9.23 -3.33 -0.27
N SER A 75 9.07 -2.87 0.97
CA SER A 75 7.99 -3.31 1.86
C SER A 75 7.00 -2.21 2.18
N LEU A 76 5.71 -2.56 2.19
CA LEU A 76 4.61 -1.74 2.65
C LEU A 76 3.99 -2.43 3.87
N THR A 77 3.98 -1.76 5.02
CA THR A 77 3.32 -2.27 6.21
C THR A 77 2.04 -1.49 6.46
N VAL A 78 0.97 -2.21 6.70
CA VAL A 78 -0.33 -1.69 7.12
C VAL A 78 -0.41 -1.87 8.63
N GLU A 79 -0.61 -0.79 9.37
CA GLU A 79 -0.74 -0.81 10.83
C GLU A 79 -2.08 -0.19 11.24
N GLY A 80 -2.94 -0.98 11.88
CA GLY A 80 -4.13 -0.53 12.60
C GLY A 80 -4.05 -0.92 14.08
N ASP A 81 -5.08 -0.58 14.85
CA ASP A 81 -5.12 -0.85 16.29
C ASP A 81 -4.86 -2.33 16.66
N ASP A 82 -5.40 -3.27 15.87
CA ASP A 82 -5.26 -4.72 16.11
C ASP A 82 -4.64 -5.49 14.93
N VAL A 83 -4.16 -4.78 13.90
CA VAL A 83 -3.64 -5.40 12.67
C VAL A 83 -2.28 -4.84 12.29
N SER A 84 -1.33 -5.73 12.03
CA SER A 84 -0.05 -5.38 11.42
C SER A 84 0.25 -6.37 10.31
N TYR A 85 0.22 -5.88 9.06
CA TYR A 85 0.45 -6.70 7.88
C TYR A 85 1.53 -6.08 7.00
N THR A 86 2.59 -6.82 6.69
CA THR A 86 3.65 -6.36 5.79
C THR A 86 3.55 -7.05 4.45
N PHE A 87 3.23 -6.28 3.42
CA PHE A 87 3.39 -6.64 2.03
C PHE A 87 4.85 -6.39 1.59
N ARG A 88 5.42 -7.30 0.80
CA ARG A 88 6.72 -7.12 0.15
C ARG A 88 6.54 -7.28 -1.35
N ARG A 89 6.95 -6.27 -2.13
CA ARG A 89 6.84 -6.35 -3.59
C ARG A 89 7.84 -7.39 -4.12
N PRO A 90 7.42 -8.25 -5.08
CA PRO A 90 8.32 -9.21 -5.69
C PRO A 90 9.43 -8.51 -6.49
N GLY A 91 10.67 -8.99 -6.36
CA GLY A 91 11.84 -8.46 -7.07
C GLY A 91 12.59 -7.30 -6.38
N GLY A 92 12.24 -6.98 -5.13
CA GLY A 92 12.97 -6.05 -4.25
C GLY A 92 14.15 -6.70 -3.50
#